data_AF-A0A5J5LQ27-F1
#
_entry.id   AF-A0A5J5LQ27-F1
#
_cell.length_a   1.000
_cell.length_b   1.000
_cell.length_c   1.000
_cell.angle_alpha   90.00
_cell.angle_beta   90.00
_cell.angle_gamma   90.00
#
_symmetry.space_group_name_H-M   'P 1'
#
loop_
_entity.id
_entity.type
_entity.pdbx_description
1 polymer ?
#
loop_
_entity_poly.entity_id
_entity_poly.type
_entity_poly.pdbx_seq_one_letter_code
_entity_poly.pdbx_strand_id
1 'polypeptide(L)'
;MNKFSKTWWGQRFIEALEEFTDSARLSRGRSYAKNDKVKNYTIDGNLITAQVRGSINPYFGVYKEPLYRVSIEIKPITKAEWSQALYNLGSRASMISKLLLKEVPDNIDEAFSDLNLHLLPHSQKDFITNCSCPDWENPCKHIAGVYYLVASQLDQDPFLLFELRGISRQKLLQELAKTPLGKLLSSSIQEEKIPLNPVTSYHTKPETIAAAETIDLKEFWHSHHRLPENTQLVKSATIPAIVIKKAGDYPAFWDKDTSFIEVMEEMYQRVRNKNAGML
;
A
#
# COMPACT_ATOMS: atom_id res chain seq x y z
N MET A 1 -8.10 21.31 -4.23
CA MET A 1 -6.72 21.15 -3.74
C MET A 1 -6.06 20.04 -4.55
N ASN A 2 -5.00 20.32 -5.32
CA ASN A 2 -4.25 19.24 -5.99
C ASN A 2 -3.71 18.29 -4.92
N LYS A 3 -4.00 16.99 -5.01
CA LYS A 3 -3.43 15.97 -4.12
C LYS A 3 -1.92 15.90 -4.34
N PHE A 4 -1.14 15.88 -3.26
CA PHE A 4 0.31 15.61 -3.36
C PHE A 4 0.58 14.11 -3.34
N SER A 5 -0.18 13.40 -2.52
CA SER A 5 -0.11 11.95 -2.31
C SER A 5 -0.83 11.18 -3.42
N LYS A 6 -0.25 10.05 -3.83
CA LYS A 6 -0.84 9.09 -4.77
C LYS A 6 -1.71 8.06 -4.08
N THR A 7 -1.38 7.68 -2.85
CA THR A 7 -2.18 6.73 -2.06
C THR A 7 -2.72 7.39 -0.79
N TRP A 8 -3.51 6.63 -0.05
CA TRP A 8 -4.08 7.04 1.23
C TRP A 8 -3.00 7.23 2.32
N TRP A 9 -1.88 6.51 2.27
CA TRP A 9 -0.84 6.57 3.31
C TRP A 9 -0.02 7.85 3.32
N GLY A 10 0.42 8.33 2.15
CA GLY A 10 1.11 9.61 2.07
C GLY A 10 0.21 10.77 2.51
N GLN A 11 -1.10 10.68 2.22
CA GLN A 11 -2.08 11.69 2.60
C GLN A 11 -2.23 11.74 4.12
N ARG A 12 -2.46 10.58 4.76
CA ARG A 12 -2.58 10.53 6.23
C ARG A 12 -1.34 10.96 6.97
N PHE A 13 -0.16 10.69 6.43
CA PHE A 13 1.07 11.18 7.03
C PHE A 13 1.15 12.71 7.00
N ILE A 14 0.76 13.36 5.89
CA ILE A 14 0.72 14.82 5.79
C ILE A 14 -0.37 15.40 6.70
N GLU A 15 -1.57 14.82 6.71
CA GLU A 15 -2.67 15.25 7.59
C GLU A 15 -2.24 15.19 9.06
N ALA A 16 -1.58 14.10 9.47
CA ALA A 16 -1.04 13.95 10.81
C ALA A 16 -0.02 15.05 11.17
N LEU A 17 0.85 15.45 10.22
CA LEU A 17 1.78 16.57 10.43
C LEU A 17 1.06 17.93 10.54
N GLU A 18 -0.03 18.12 9.80
CA GLU A 18 -0.83 19.35 9.80
C GLU A 18 -1.59 19.55 11.13
N GLU A 19 -1.82 18.50 11.92
CA GLU A 19 -2.47 18.60 13.24
C GLU A 19 -1.63 19.39 14.26
N PHE A 20 -0.30 19.34 14.16
CA PHE A 20 0.60 19.99 15.12
C PHE A 20 1.59 20.96 14.47
N THR A 21 1.52 21.16 13.15
CA THR A 21 2.36 22.10 12.41
C THR A 21 1.49 23.08 11.63
N ASP A 22 1.89 24.36 11.57
CA ASP A 22 1.24 25.35 10.71
C ASP A 22 1.19 24.87 9.24
N SER A 23 -0.02 24.67 8.71
CA SER A 23 -0.26 24.21 7.33
C SER A 23 0.31 25.18 6.28
N ALA A 24 0.37 26.49 6.58
CA ALA A 24 1.02 27.48 5.73
C ALA A 24 2.55 27.34 5.74
N ARG A 25 3.15 26.77 6.81
CA ARG A 25 4.58 26.41 6.84
C ARG A 25 4.83 25.15 6.04
N LEU A 26 4.05 24.10 6.28
CA LEU A 26 4.19 22.83 5.56
C LEU A 26 4.05 23.02 4.06
N SER A 27 2.99 23.68 3.60
CA SER A 27 2.70 23.88 2.17
C SER A 27 3.82 24.56 1.38
N ARG A 28 4.66 25.40 2.01
CA ARG A 28 5.84 26.00 1.35
C ARG A 28 6.91 24.98 0.99
N GLY A 29 7.04 23.92 1.80
CA GLY A 29 7.95 22.80 1.55
C GLY A 29 7.46 21.87 0.45
N ARG A 30 6.17 21.88 0.10
CA ARG A 30 5.59 21.00 -0.93
C ARG A 30 6.33 21.05 -2.26
N SER A 31 6.78 22.24 -2.68
CA SER A 31 7.53 22.41 -3.93
C SER A 31 8.96 21.84 -3.89
N TYR A 32 9.48 21.51 -2.71
CA TYR A 32 10.81 20.96 -2.50
C TYR A 32 10.88 19.44 -2.59
N ALA A 33 9.76 18.75 -2.35
CA ALA A 33 9.70 17.31 -2.60
C ALA A 33 9.62 16.95 -4.09
N LYS A 34 9.24 17.90 -4.94
CA LYS A 34 9.18 17.75 -6.41
C LYS A 34 10.38 18.42 -7.08
N ASN A 35 10.56 18.13 -8.38
CA ASN A 35 11.49 18.84 -9.27
C ASN A 35 12.98 18.74 -8.90
N ASP A 36 13.42 17.57 -8.42
CA ASP A 36 14.84 17.29 -8.19
C ASP A 36 15.53 18.30 -7.23
N LYS A 37 14.73 18.84 -6.28
CA LYS A 37 15.22 19.73 -5.23
C LYS A 37 15.81 18.97 -4.05
N VAL A 38 15.33 17.77 -3.76
CA VAL A 38 16.06 16.81 -2.94
C VAL A 38 17.03 16.07 -3.87
N LYS A 39 18.34 16.29 -3.71
CA LYS A 39 19.37 15.72 -4.59
C LYS A 39 19.73 14.29 -4.23
N ASN A 40 19.75 14.01 -2.94
CA ASN A 40 19.96 12.69 -2.40
C ASN A 40 19.28 12.62 -1.03
N TYR A 41 18.89 11.41 -0.66
CA TYR A 41 18.37 11.11 0.65
C TYR A 41 18.72 9.67 1.02
N THR A 42 18.73 9.41 2.32
CA THR A 42 18.89 8.07 2.87
C THR A 42 17.91 7.95 4.03
N ILE A 43 17.22 6.82 4.09
CA ILE A 43 16.38 6.44 5.22
C ILE A 43 17.00 5.19 5.81
N ASP A 44 17.42 5.28 7.05
CA ASP A 44 18.04 4.18 7.80
C ASP A 44 17.34 4.05 9.15
N GLY A 45 16.46 3.06 9.27
CA GLY A 45 15.62 2.90 10.45
C GLY A 45 14.75 4.13 10.70
N ASN A 46 14.98 4.80 11.82
CA ASN A 46 14.25 5.98 12.25
C ASN A 46 14.91 7.32 11.88
N LEU A 47 16.04 7.30 11.17
CA LEU A 47 16.76 8.50 10.75
C LEU A 47 16.67 8.71 9.25
N ILE A 48 16.21 9.89 8.86
CA ILE A 48 16.16 10.36 7.48
C ILE A 48 17.20 11.46 7.33
N THR A 49 18.10 11.31 6.37
CA THR A 49 19.06 12.36 5.98
C THR A 49 18.85 12.74 4.52
N ALA A 50 18.99 14.03 4.20
CA ALA A 50 18.81 14.51 2.84
C ALA A 50 19.67 15.74 2.54
N GLN A 51 20.03 15.91 1.27
CA GLN A 51 20.56 17.18 0.76
C GLN A 51 19.52 17.88 -0.10
N VAL A 52 19.15 19.09 0.31
CA VAL A 52 18.06 19.85 -0.30
C VAL A 52 18.61 21.16 -0.87
N ARG A 53 18.31 21.44 -2.13
CA ARG A 53 18.67 22.69 -2.81
C ARG A 53 17.97 23.85 -2.12
N GLY A 54 18.71 24.89 -1.78
CA GLY A 54 18.13 26.16 -1.37
C GLY A 54 17.81 27.05 -2.57
N SER A 55 17.26 28.23 -2.29
CA SER A 55 17.03 29.26 -3.30
C SER A 55 18.21 30.22 -3.34
N ILE A 56 18.61 30.64 -4.53
CA ILE A 56 19.52 31.78 -4.70
C ILE A 56 18.78 33.02 -4.24
N ASN A 57 19.39 33.79 -3.34
CA ASN A 57 18.83 35.05 -2.88
C ASN A 57 19.95 36.08 -2.69
N PRO A 58 20.21 36.92 -3.70
CA PRO A 58 21.25 37.94 -3.64
C PRO A 58 21.04 38.96 -2.52
N TYR A 59 19.78 39.21 -2.10
CA TYR A 59 19.47 40.13 -1.00
C TYR A 59 20.05 39.65 0.35
N PHE A 60 20.15 38.33 0.53
CA PHE A 60 20.77 37.72 1.71
C PHE A 60 22.21 37.25 1.44
N GLY A 61 22.87 37.75 0.39
CA GLY A 61 24.25 37.39 0.06
C GLY A 61 24.43 35.95 -0.45
N VAL A 62 23.34 35.28 -0.85
CA VAL A 62 23.39 33.92 -1.41
C VAL A 62 23.43 34.02 -2.94
N TYR A 63 24.65 34.07 -3.49
CA TYR A 63 24.91 34.24 -4.93
C TYR A 63 24.98 32.92 -5.71
N LYS A 64 25.20 31.80 -5.02
CA LYS A 64 25.21 30.45 -5.59
C LYS A 64 24.13 29.62 -4.92
N GLU A 65 23.53 28.70 -5.67
CA GLU A 65 22.53 27.79 -5.12
C GLU A 65 23.15 26.95 -4.00
N PRO A 66 22.69 27.10 -2.75
CA PRO A 66 23.25 26.36 -1.63
C PRO A 66 22.63 24.96 -1.57
N LEU A 67 23.36 24.02 -0.98
CA LEU A 67 22.88 22.68 -0.71
C LEU A 67 22.85 22.48 0.81
N TYR A 68 21.65 22.42 1.37
CA TYR A 68 21.44 22.29 2.81
C TYR A 68 21.32 20.83 3.23
N ARG A 69 21.94 20.48 4.35
CA ARG A 69 21.81 19.16 4.98
C ARG A 69 20.62 19.17 5.92
N VAL A 70 19.70 18.23 5.72
CA VAL A 70 18.53 18.01 6.56
C VAL A 70 18.70 16.65 7.24
N SER A 71 18.42 16.59 8.53
CA SER A 71 18.24 15.35 9.28
C SER A 71 16.91 15.39 10.03
N ILE A 72 16.15 14.32 9.91
CA ILE A 72 14.87 14.13 10.60
C ILE A 72 14.94 12.76 11.26
N GLU A 73 14.98 12.76 12.58
CA GLU A 73 14.84 11.54 13.36
C GLU A 73 13.40 11.45 13.86
N ILE A 74 12.78 10.31 13.62
CA ILE A 74 11.45 10.00 14.11
C ILE A 74 11.60 9.20 15.40
N LYS A 75 10.90 9.60 16.45
CA LYS A 75 10.96 8.92 17.74
C LYS A 75 10.49 7.48 17.57
N PRO A 76 11.33 6.48 17.91
CA PRO A 76 10.95 5.08 17.79
C PRO A 76 10.03 4.69 18.95
N ILE A 77 9.17 3.70 18.68
CA ILE A 77 8.43 3.00 19.73
C ILE A 77 9.40 2.05 20.42
N THR A 78 9.38 1.97 21.75
CA THR A 78 10.33 1.14 22.49
C THR A 78 10.10 -0.35 22.22
N LYS A 79 11.12 -1.19 22.46
CA LYS A 79 10.98 -2.65 22.26
C LYS A 79 9.86 -3.27 23.11
N ALA A 80 9.63 -2.73 24.31
CA ALA A 80 8.57 -3.19 25.22
C ALA A 80 7.18 -2.83 24.67
N GLU A 81 6.99 -1.58 24.24
CA GLU A 81 5.76 -1.09 23.61
C GLU A 81 5.47 -1.83 22.29
N TRP A 82 6.49 -2.09 21.47
CA TRP A 82 6.34 -2.91 20.26
C TRP A 82 5.85 -4.32 20.56
N SER A 83 6.29 -4.92 21.67
CA SER A 83 5.83 -6.26 22.06
C SER A 83 4.33 -6.26 22.38
N GLN A 84 3.84 -5.20 23.02
CA GLN A 84 2.40 -5.01 23.29
C GLN A 84 1.62 -4.71 22.00
N ALA A 85 2.13 -3.83 21.14
CA ALA A 85 1.51 -3.52 19.86
C ALA A 85 1.42 -4.75 18.94
N LEU A 86 2.47 -5.58 18.89
CA LEU A 86 2.50 -6.85 18.15
C LEU A 86 1.45 -7.84 18.65
N TYR A 87 1.22 -7.89 19.97
CA TYR A 87 0.15 -8.70 20.55
C TYR A 87 -1.23 -8.21 20.10
N ASN A 88 -1.49 -6.90 20.15
CA ASN A 88 -2.76 -6.31 19.69
C ASN A 88 -2.98 -6.49 18.18
N LEU A 89 -1.94 -6.31 17.37
CA LEU A 89 -2.00 -6.58 15.93
C LEU A 89 -2.28 -8.05 15.64
N GLY A 90 -1.61 -8.94 16.38
CA GLY A 90 -1.73 -10.39 16.21
C GLY A 90 -3.02 -11.01 16.72
N SER A 91 -3.77 -10.30 17.57
CA SER A 91 -5.08 -10.76 18.07
C SER A 91 -6.24 -10.37 17.14
N ARG A 92 -6.01 -9.46 16.19
CA ARG A 92 -7.04 -8.95 15.26
C ARG A 92 -6.89 -9.59 13.89
N ALA A 93 -7.72 -10.60 13.59
CA ALA A 93 -7.64 -11.40 12.37
C ALA A 93 -7.57 -10.58 11.07
N SER A 94 -8.36 -9.50 10.95
CA SER A 94 -8.36 -8.63 9.77
C SER A 94 -7.03 -7.89 9.55
N MET A 95 -6.38 -7.46 10.62
CA MET A 95 -5.11 -6.73 10.56
C MET A 95 -3.95 -7.66 10.24
N ILE A 96 -3.80 -8.75 11.00
CA ILE A 96 -2.71 -9.70 10.78
C ILE A 96 -2.78 -10.34 9.39
N SER A 97 -3.98 -10.66 8.89
CA SER A 97 -4.14 -11.23 7.55
C SER A 97 -3.61 -10.29 6.47
N LYS A 98 -4.01 -9.01 6.50
CA LYS A 98 -3.52 -7.98 5.57
C LYS A 98 -2.01 -7.79 5.70
N LEU A 99 -1.49 -7.68 6.92
CA LEU A 99 -0.05 -7.48 7.15
C LEU A 99 0.79 -8.65 6.61
N LEU A 100 0.35 -9.90 6.82
CA LEU A 100 1.02 -11.08 6.25
C LEU A 100 0.94 -11.12 4.72
N LEU A 101 -0.13 -10.58 4.13
CA LEU A 101 -0.25 -10.34 2.69
C LEU A 101 0.52 -9.12 2.19
N LYS A 102 1.33 -8.48 3.05
CA LYS A 102 2.14 -7.29 2.75
C LYS A 102 1.29 -6.06 2.41
N GLU A 103 0.11 -5.96 3.02
CA GLU A 103 -0.77 -4.80 2.97
C GLU A 103 -0.92 -4.19 4.37
N VAL A 104 -0.86 -2.85 4.48
CA VAL A 104 -1.09 -2.17 5.76
C VAL A 104 -2.56 -1.76 5.85
N PRO A 105 -3.33 -2.25 6.85
CA PRO A 105 -4.74 -1.90 7.05
C PRO A 105 -4.97 -0.41 7.30
N ASP A 106 -6.05 0.14 6.75
CA ASP A 106 -6.43 1.55 6.99
C ASP A 106 -6.74 1.82 8.48
N ASN A 107 -7.26 0.83 9.20
CA ASN A 107 -7.56 1.00 10.63
C ASN A 107 -6.38 0.60 11.54
N ILE A 108 -5.14 0.58 11.04
CA ILE A 108 -3.97 0.09 11.80
C ILE A 108 -3.77 0.82 13.14
N ASP A 109 -4.08 2.12 13.19
CA ASP A 109 -3.88 2.94 14.39
C ASP A 109 -4.70 2.45 15.58
N GLU A 110 -5.85 1.80 15.34
CA GLU A 110 -6.67 1.23 16.41
C GLU A 110 -5.91 0.19 17.25
N ALA A 111 -4.89 -0.47 16.69
CA ALA A 111 -4.07 -1.43 17.44
C ALA A 111 -3.07 -0.76 18.40
N PHE A 112 -2.76 0.52 18.15
CA PHE A 112 -1.84 1.33 18.94
C PHE A 112 -2.57 2.21 19.96
N SER A 113 -3.77 2.70 19.61
CA SER A 113 -4.58 3.58 20.47
C SER A 113 -4.87 2.99 21.85
N ASP A 114 -5.16 1.69 21.94
CA ASP A 114 -5.42 0.99 23.22
C ASP A 114 -4.22 1.06 24.20
N LEU A 115 -3.02 1.30 23.67
CA LEU A 115 -1.76 1.39 24.42
C LEU A 115 -1.30 2.84 24.63
N ASN A 116 -2.12 3.82 24.23
CA ASN A 116 -1.75 5.24 24.16
C ASN A 116 -0.50 5.45 23.29
N LEU A 117 -0.37 4.67 22.23
CA LEU A 117 0.69 4.75 21.22
C LEU A 117 0.10 5.23 19.90
N HIS A 118 0.95 5.79 19.05
CA HIS A 118 0.58 6.22 17.71
C HIS A 118 1.61 5.71 16.70
N LEU A 119 1.13 5.03 15.65
CA LEU A 119 2.01 4.61 14.56
C LEU A 119 2.33 5.83 13.68
N LEU A 120 1.29 6.55 13.25
CA LEU A 120 1.46 7.87 12.63
C LEU A 120 1.97 8.91 13.65
N PRO A 121 2.63 9.99 13.19
CA PRO A 121 3.02 11.07 14.08
C PRO A 121 1.83 11.77 14.71
N HIS A 122 1.95 12.12 15.98
CA HIS A 122 0.87 12.76 16.73
C HIS A 122 1.31 14.09 17.34
N SER A 123 2.62 14.30 17.53
CA SER A 123 3.13 15.57 18.06
C SER A 123 4.48 15.97 17.48
N GLN A 124 4.80 17.26 17.59
CA GLN A 124 6.12 17.79 17.25
C GLN A 124 7.26 17.09 18.03
N LYS A 125 6.98 16.56 19.23
CA LYS A 125 7.95 15.83 20.06
C LYS A 125 8.32 14.46 19.48
N ASP A 126 7.57 13.98 18.50
CA ASP A 126 7.88 12.74 17.79
C ASP A 126 9.01 12.94 16.77
N PHE A 127 9.46 14.17 16.56
CA PHE A 127 10.51 14.50 15.61
C PHE A 127 11.66 15.25 16.27
N ILE A 128 12.89 14.85 15.92
CA ILE A 128 14.09 15.64 16.14
C ILE A 128 14.59 16.05 14.76
N THR A 129 14.42 17.32 14.43
CA THR A 129 14.76 17.85 13.10
C THR A 129 15.89 18.85 13.18
N ASN A 130 16.77 18.81 12.19
CA ASN A 130 17.85 19.76 12.02
C ASN A 130 18.04 20.08 10.53
N CYS A 131 18.31 21.34 10.22
CA CYS A 131 18.59 21.78 8.86
C CYS A 131 19.69 22.83 8.88
N SER A 132 20.71 22.66 8.04
CA SER A 132 21.84 23.60 7.96
C SER A 132 21.51 24.92 7.24
N CYS A 133 20.23 25.29 7.13
CA CYS A 133 19.80 26.51 6.46
C CYS A 133 19.73 27.67 7.48
N PRO A 134 19.82 28.93 7.02
CA PRO A 134 19.77 30.09 7.93
C PRO A 134 18.37 30.39 8.49
N ASP A 135 17.35 29.60 8.13
CA ASP A 135 15.99 29.74 8.65
C ASP A 135 15.90 29.05 10.03
N TRP A 136 15.59 29.83 11.08
CA TRP A 136 15.48 29.34 12.46
C TRP A 136 14.13 28.66 12.75
N GLU A 137 13.20 28.72 11.81
CA GLU A 137 11.87 28.12 11.95
C GLU A 137 11.91 26.60 11.82
N ASN A 138 11.09 25.91 12.59
CA ASN A 138 11.02 24.45 12.59
C ASN A 138 9.57 23.94 12.50
N PRO A 139 9.15 23.31 11.38
CA PRO A 139 9.96 22.98 10.21
C PRO A 139 10.20 24.19 9.29
N CYS A 140 11.44 24.33 8.81
CA CYS A 140 11.75 25.21 7.69
C CYS A 140 11.23 24.59 6.38
N LYS A 141 11.24 25.35 5.28
CA LYS A 141 10.77 24.85 3.96
C LYS A 141 11.52 23.59 3.47
N HIS A 142 12.76 23.39 3.88
CA HIS A 142 13.55 22.21 3.50
C HIS A 142 13.14 20.97 4.29
N ILE A 143 12.94 21.11 5.62
CA ILE A 143 12.40 20.03 6.46
C ILE A 143 11.01 19.63 5.98
N ALA A 144 10.14 20.61 5.75
CA ALA A 144 8.82 20.35 5.17
C ALA A 144 8.91 19.66 3.79
N GLY A 145 9.90 20.02 2.98
CA GLY A 145 10.19 19.31 1.72
C GLY A 145 10.54 17.83 1.94
N VAL A 146 11.32 17.51 2.97
CA VAL A 146 11.64 16.12 3.31
C VAL A 146 10.42 15.40 3.90
N TYR A 147 9.53 16.06 4.63
CA TYR A 147 8.26 15.45 5.05
C TYR A 147 7.40 15.02 3.86
N TYR A 148 7.27 15.88 2.85
CA TYR A 148 6.56 15.51 1.61
C TYR A 148 7.30 14.42 0.81
N LEU A 149 8.64 14.38 0.85
CA LEU A 149 9.40 13.26 0.28
C LEU A 149 9.03 11.95 0.98
N VAL A 150 9.03 11.92 2.32
CA VAL A 150 8.66 10.75 3.12
C VAL A 150 7.23 10.31 2.81
N ALA A 151 6.28 11.25 2.73
CA ALA A 151 4.91 10.94 2.30
C ALA A 151 4.86 10.23 0.94
N SER A 152 5.66 10.67 -0.02
CA SER A 152 5.76 10.02 -1.34
C SER A 152 6.45 8.66 -1.30
N GLN A 153 7.31 8.38 -0.32
CA GLN A 153 7.88 7.04 -0.10
C GLN A 153 6.86 6.12 0.56
N LEU A 154 6.06 6.62 1.50
CA LEU A 154 4.97 5.88 2.14
C LEU A 154 3.88 5.47 1.16
N ASP A 155 3.64 6.28 0.13
CA ASP A 155 2.77 5.91 -0.99
C ASP A 155 3.26 4.70 -1.78
N GLN A 156 4.57 4.46 -1.79
CA GLN A 156 5.17 3.33 -2.51
C GLN A 156 5.32 2.10 -1.62
N ASP A 157 5.75 2.29 -0.37
CA ASP A 157 5.83 1.23 0.64
C ASP A 157 5.38 1.75 2.03
N PRO A 158 4.13 1.47 2.44
CA PRO A 158 3.65 1.89 3.76
C PRO A 158 4.33 1.16 4.91
N PHE A 159 5.04 0.05 4.68
CA PHE A 159 5.82 -0.61 5.73
C PHE A 159 6.98 0.25 6.23
N LEU A 160 7.42 1.24 5.45
CA LEU A 160 8.42 2.22 5.85
C LEU A 160 8.04 2.92 7.16
N LEU A 161 6.75 3.12 7.44
CA LEU A 161 6.29 3.75 8.68
C LEU A 161 6.69 2.93 9.92
N PHE A 162 6.67 1.59 9.83
CA PHE A 162 7.09 0.72 10.93
C PHE A 162 8.60 0.80 11.15
N GLU A 163 9.38 0.88 10.06
CA GLU A 163 10.82 1.04 10.11
C GLU A 163 11.22 2.36 10.75
N LEU A 164 10.56 3.45 10.35
CA LEU A 164 10.68 4.77 10.95
C LEU A 164 10.31 4.79 12.44
N ARG A 165 9.48 3.84 12.88
CA ARG A 165 9.08 3.63 14.28
C ARG A 165 9.90 2.56 15.01
N GLY A 166 10.99 2.09 14.41
CA GLY A 166 11.99 1.24 15.07
C GLY A 166 11.77 -0.26 14.92
N ILE A 167 10.91 -0.72 14.01
CA ILE A 167 10.79 -2.15 13.67
C ILE A 167 10.89 -2.38 12.16
N SER A 168 11.89 -3.16 11.72
CA SER A 168 12.01 -3.53 10.31
C SER A 168 10.81 -4.37 9.85
N ARG A 169 10.43 -4.24 8.59
CA ARG A 169 9.39 -5.06 7.95
C ARG A 169 9.58 -6.56 8.18
N GLN A 170 10.80 -7.08 8.00
CA GLN A 170 11.09 -8.51 8.18
C GLN A 170 10.80 -8.95 9.62
N LYS A 171 11.29 -8.19 10.61
CA LYS A 171 11.04 -8.49 12.03
C LYS A 171 9.55 -8.39 12.38
N LEU A 172 8.84 -7.37 11.91
CA LEU A 172 7.40 -7.21 12.10
C LEU A 172 6.65 -8.46 11.62
N LEU A 173 6.88 -8.89 10.37
CA LEU A 173 6.23 -10.06 9.79
C LEU A 173 6.60 -11.36 10.51
N GLN A 174 7.87 -11.51 10.92
CA GLN A 174 8.32 -12.67 11.70
C GLN A 174 7.63 -12.76 13.06
N GLU A 175 7.51 -11.65 13.78
CA GLU A 175 6.83 -11.64 15.09
C GLU A 175 5.32 -11.88 14.94
N LEU A 176 4.67 -11.27 13.93
CA LEU A 176 3.26 -11.54 13.64
C LEU A 176 3.02 -13.00 13.29
N ALA A 177 3.87 -13.63 12.47
CA ALA A 177 3.76 -15.04 12.11
C ALA A 177 3.89 -15.99 13.31
N LYS A 178 4.54 -15.58 14.42
CA LYS A 178 4.65 -16.37 15.64
C LYS A 178 3.39 -16.34 16.51
N THR A 179 2.51 -15.37 16.32
CA THR A 179 1.25 -15.26 17.09
C THR A 179 0.31 -16.42 16.78
N PRO A 180 -0.66 -16.75 17.66
CA PRO A 180 -1.59 -17.86 17.43
C PRO A 180 -2.33 -17.77 16.09
N LEU A 181 -2.89 -16.59 15.75
CA LEU A 181 -3.53 -16.37 14.46
C LEU A 181 -2.53 -16.35 13.31
N GLY A 182 -1.34 -15.79 13.51
CA GLY A 182 -0.29 -15.76 12.50
C GLY A 182 0.17 -17.15 12.08
N LYS A 183 0.30 -18.09 13.03
CA LYS A 183 0.63 -19.49 12.75
C LYS A 183 -0.45 -20.16 11.90
N LEU A 184 -1.71 -19.99 12.29
CA LEU A 184 -2.87 -20.54 11.55
C LEU A 184 -2.95 -19.99 10.12
N LEU A 185 -2.76 -18.68 9.95
CA LEU A 185 -2.79 -18.04 8.64
C LEU A 185 -1.58 -18.45 7.79
N SER A 186 -0.38 -18.51 8.39
CA SER A 186 0.83 -18.90 7.66
C SER A 186 0.76 -20.34 7.13
N SER A 187 0.13 -21.26 7.88
CA SER A 187 -0.13 -22.62 7.37
C SER A 187 -1.13 -22.66 6.22
N SER A 188 -2.08 -21.72 6.17
CA SER A 188 -3.07 -21.63 5.08
C SER A 188 -2.56 -20.84 3.86
N ILE A 189 -1.63 -19.90 4.06
CA ILE A 189 -0.98 -19.10 3.00
C ILE A 189 0.16 -19.88 2.33
N GLN A 190 0.68 -20.93 2.97
CA GLN A 190 1.52 -21.91 2.27
C GLN A 190 0.66 -22.60 1.21
N GLU A 191 0.61 -21.96 0.05
CA GLU A 191 0.05 -22.49 -1.18
C GLU A 191 0.56 -23.92 -1.34
N GLU A 192 -0.36 -24.88 -1.28
CA GLU A 192 -0.22 -26.04 -2.15
C GLU A 192 0.02 -25.45 -3.54
N LYS A 193 1.29 -25.45 -3.98
CA LYS A 193 1.62 -25.18 -5.38
C LYS A 193 0.92 -26.26 -6.17
N ILE A 194 -0.31 -26.00 -6.59
CA ILE A 194 -0.99 -26.82 -7.56
C ILE A 194 -0.06 -26.79 -8.77
N PRO A 195 0.55 -27.93 -9.15
CA PRO A 195 1.48 -27.95 -10.25
C PRO A 195 0.74 -27.42 -11.47
N LEU A 196 1.23 -26.30 -12.01
CA LEU A 196 0.71 -25.74 -13.24
C LEU A 196 1.14 -26.68 -14.36
N ASN A 197 0.26 -27.60 -14.75
CA ASN A 197 0.50 -28.46 -15.89
C ASN A 197 0.32 -27.61 -17.15
N PRO A 198 1.38 -27.40 -17.96
CA PRO A 198 1.26 -26.63 -19.19
C PRO A 198 0.31 -27.34 -20.14
N VAL A 199 -0.76 -26.65 -20.53
CA VAL A 199 -1.74 -27.17 -21.49
C VAL A 199 -1.25 -26.86 -22.90
N THR A 200 -1.29 -27.83 -23.80
CA THR A 200 -0.82 -27.70 -25.19
C THR A 200 -1.77 -26.90 -26.09
N SER A 201 -2.97 -26.56 -25.61
CA SER A 201 -3.93 -25.69 -26.30
C SER A 201 -4.75 -24.85 -25.32
N TYR A 202 -5.10 -23.63 -25.72
CA TYR A 202 -6.02 -22.76 -25.00
C TYR A 202 -7.47 -23.25 -25.03
N HIS A 203 -7.80 -24.13 -25.97
CA HIS A 203 -9.12 -24.71 -26.13
C HIS A 203 -9.14 -26.14 -25.58
N THR A 204 -10.22 -26.49 -24.88
CA THR A 204 -10.54 -27.87 -24.52
C THR A 204 -10.74 -28.66 -25.81
N LYS A 205 -9.79 -29.53 -26.16
CA LYS A 205 -9.99 -30.45 -27.28
C LYS A 205 -10.99 -31.52 -26.83
N PRO A 206 -12.08 -31.77 -27.58
CA PRO A 206 -12.98 -32.85 -27.25
C PRO A 206 -12.22 -34.19 -27.36
N GLU A 207 -12.16 -34.94 -26.27
CA GLU A 207 -11.66 -36.30 -26.27
C GLU A 207 -12.81 -37.24 -26.66
N THR A 208 -12.54 -38.15 -27.60
CA THR A 208 -13.50 -39.18 -27.98
C THR A 208 -13.55 -40.23 -26.89
N ILE A 209 -14.63 -40.25 -26.12
CA ILE A 209 -14.91 -41.31 -25.16
C ILE A 209 -15.59 -42.44 -25.92
N ALA A 210 -15.14 -43.68 -25.73
CA ALA A 210 -15.81 -44.85 -26.29
C ALA A 210 -17.26 -44.90 -25.76
N ALA A 211 -18.23 -45.00 -26.67
CA ALA A 211 -19.62 -45.18 -26.29
C ALA A 211 -19.77 -46.49 -25.51
N ALA A 212 -20.60 -46.49 -24.46
CA ALA A 212 -20.91 -47.72 -23.75
C ALA A 212 -21.50 -48.76 -24.72
N GLU A 213 -20.97 -49.99 -24.70
CA GLU A 213 -21.33 -51.04 -25.66
C GLU A 213 -22.80 -51.49 -25.55
N THR A 214 -23.42 -51.29 -24.39
CA THR A 214 -24.83 -51.58 -24.15
C THR A 214 -25.50 -50.40 -23.48
N ILE A 215 -26.42 -49.76 -24.20
CA ILE A 215 -27.31 -48.72 -23.66
C ILE A 215 -28.66 -49.38 -23.41
N ASP A 216 -29.02 -49.62 -22.15
CA ASP A 216 -30.39 -49.97 -21.82
C ASP A 216 -31.28 -48.73 -22.02
N LEU A 217 -32.18 -48.79 -22.99
CA LEU A 217 -33.11 -47.71 -23.31
C LEU A 217 -33.98 -47.35 -22.10
N LYS A 218 -34.31 -48.34 -21.26
CA LYS A 218 -35.11 -48.10 -20.06
C LYS A 218 -34.31 -47.30 -19.03
N GLU A 219 -33.04 -47.64 -18.84
CA GLU A 219 -32.12 -46.91 -17.97
C GLU A 219 -31.84 -45.48 -18.48
N PHE A 220 -31.71 -45.30 -19.80
CA PHE A 220 -31.53 -43.99 -20.42
C PHE A 220 -32.69 -43.03 -20.13
N TRP A 221 -33.94 -43.49 -20.27
CA TRP A 221 -35.12 -42.66 -20.04
C TRP A 221 -35.51 -42.53 -18.56
N HIS A 222 -35.06 -43.44 -17.69
CA HIS A 222 -35.44 -43.49 -16.27
C HIS A 222 -34.27 -43.31 -15.29
N SER A 223 -33.11 -42.83 -15.77
CA SER A 223 -31.90 -42.44 -15.02
C SER A 223 -31.96 -42.65 -13.50
N HIS A 224 -31.18 -43.59 -12.96
CA HIS A 224 -31.08 -43.80 -11.50
C HIS A 224 -30.33 -42.64 -10.81
N HIS A 225 -29.57 -41.86 -11.58
CA HIS A 225 -28.89 -40.67 -11.08
C HIS A 225 -29.77 -39.45 -11.31
N ARG A 226 -30.14 -38.79 -10.21
CA ARG A 226 -30.80 -37.48 -10.27
C ARG A 226 -29.83 -36.52 -10.97
N LEU A 227 -30.28 -35.88 -12.05
CA LEU A 227 -29.54 -34.76 -12.63
C LEU A 227 -29.21 -33.77 -11.51
N PRO A 228 -28.00 -33.20 -11.46
CA PRO A 228 -27.67 -32.22 -10.43
C PRO A 228 -28.73 -31.11 -10.47
N GLU A 229 -29.47 -30.95 -9.38
CA GLU A 229 -30.54 -29.93 -9.29
C GLU A 229 -29.99 -28.51 -9.49
N ASN A 230 -28.68 -28.35 -9.31
CA ASN A 230 -27.98 -27.10 -9.37
C ASN A 230 -26.97 -27.13 -10.53
N THR A 231 -27.47 -27.09 -11.75
CA THR A 231 -26.63 -26.66 -12.88
C THR A 231 -26.20 -25.24 -12.56
N GLN A 232 -24.94 -25.04 -12.17
CA GLN A 232 -24.41 -23.71 -11.90
C GLN A 232 -24.55 -22.90 -13.20
N LEU A 233 -25.57 -22.05 -13.25
CA LEU A 233 -25.66 -21.00 -14.24
C LEU A 233 -24.36 -20.21 -14.12
N VAL A 234 -23.61 -20.11 -15.21
CA VAL A 234 -22.42 -19.28 -15.29
C VAL A 234 -22.86 -17.84 -14.98
N LYS A 235 -22.71 -17.43 -13.72
CA LYS A 235 -23.04 -16.07 -13.31
C LYS A 235 -21.97 -15.17 -13.90
N SER A 236 -22.40 -14.18 -14.66
CA SER A 236 -21.51 -13.12 -15.11
C SER A 236 -20.88 -12.44 -13.88
N ALA A 237 -19.58 -12.12 -13.98
CA ALA A 237 -18.85 -11.53 -12.87
C ALA A 237 -19.55 -10.24 -12.39
N THR A 238 -19.92 -10.22 -11.12
CA THR A 238 -20.62 -9.09 -10.48
C THR A 238 -19.73 -7.86 -10.31
N ILE A 239 -18.41 -8.06 -10.31
CA ILE A 239 -17.43 -7.00 -10.09
C ILE A 239 -16.92 -6.49 -11.45
N PRO A 240 -17.25 -5.26 -11.85
CA PRO A 240 -16.70 -4.65 -13.06
C PRO A 240 -15.18 -4.53 -12.97
N ALA A 241 -14.50 -4.69 -14.12
CA ALA A 241 -13.07 -4.49 -14.26
C ALA A 241 -12.18 -5.30 -13.28
N ILE A 242 -12.61 -6.50 -12.85
CA ILE A 242 -11.89 -7.30 -11.83
C ILE A 242 -10.41 -7.54 -12.16
N VAL A 243 -10.08 -7.75 -13.44
CA VAL A 243 -8.70 -7.96 -13.90
C VAL A 243 -7.84 -6.71 -13.69
N ILE A 244 -8.42 -5.53 -13.95
CA ILE A 244 -7.76 -4.23 -13.75
C ILE A 244 -7.58 -3.98 -12.25
N LYS A 245 -8.60 -4.24 -11.44
CA LYS A 245 -8.55 -4.06 -9.98
C LYS A 245 -7.48 -4.93 -9.33
N LYS A 246 -7.27 -6.15 -9.82
CA LYS A 246 -6.20 -7.05 -9.33
C LYS A 246 -4.79 -6.53 -9.64
N ALA A 247 -4.61 -5.69 -10.66
CA ALA A 247 -3.31 -5.14 -11.04
C ALA A 247 -2.88 -3.93 -10.19
N GLY A 248 -3.80 -3.33 -9.42
CA GLY A 248 -3.53 -2.17 -8.58
C GLY A 248 -3.69 -0.82 -9.30
N ASP A 249 -3.64 0.26 -8.52
CA ASP A 249 -4.12 1.59 -8.93
C ASP A 249 -3.08 2.50 -9.62
N TYR A 250 -1.79 2.17 -9.47
CA TYR A 250 -0.70 2.96 -10.05
C TYR A 250 0.41 2.03 -10.57
N PRO A 251 0.18 1.31 -11.68
CA PRO A 251 1.21 0.49 -12.30
C PRO A 251 2.35 1.36 -12.83
N ALA A 252 3.54 0.77 -13.00
CA ALA A 252 4.77 1.52 -13.35
C ALA A 252 4.68 2.34 -14.66
N PHE A 253 3.79 1.97 -15.58
CA PHE A 253 3.56 2.69 -16.84
C PHE A 253 2.58 3.87 -16.71
N TRP A 254 1.91 4.04 -15.56
CA TRP A 254 0.88 5.04 -15.33
C TRP A 254 1.47 6.28 -14.64
N ASP A 255 1.75 7.30 -15.45
CA ASP A 255 2.45 8.53 -15.06
C ASP A 255 1.51 9.66 -14.58
N LYS A 256 0.19 9.40 -14.55
CA LYS A 256 -0.83 10.38 -14.17
C LYS A 256 -1.05 10.42 -12.66
N ASP A 257 -1.49 11.58 -12.18
CA ASP A 257 -1.89 11.79 -10.78
C ASP A 257 -3.31 11.25 -10.48
N THR A 258 -4.04 10.78 -11.49
CA THR A 258 -5.37 10.18 -11.37
C THR A 258 -5.27 8.66 -11.24
N SER A 259 -6.18 8.03 -10.50
CA SER A 259 -6.27 6.57 -10.35
C SER A 259 -6.36 5.85 -11.70
N PHE A 260 -5.53 4.81 -11.91
CA PHE A 260 -5.61 3.97 -13.10
C PHE A 260 -6.90 3.15 -13.09
N ILE A 261 -7.29 2.62 -11.93
CA ILE A 261 -8.50 1.81 -11.78
C ILE A 261 -9.73 2.64 -12.11
N GLU A 262 -9.85 3.87 -11.61
CA GLU A 262 -10.99 4.76 -11.90
C GLU A 262 -11.16 4.99 -13.41
N VAL A 263 -10.06 5.32 -14.11
CA VAL A 263 -10.08 5.57 -15.56
C VAL A 263 -10.43 4.31 -16.34
N MET A 264 -9.82 3.18 -15.99
CA MET A 264 -10.01 1.92 -16.70
C MET A 264 -11.35 1.25 -16.39
N GLU A 265 -11.91 1.45 -15.19
CA GLU A 265 -13.25 1.01 -14.82
C GLU A 265 -14.31 1.75 -15.63
N GLU A 266 -14.14 3.06 -15.84
CA GLU A 266 -14.99 3.84 -16.74
C GLU A 266 -14.90 3.34 -18.18
N MET A 267 -13.69 3.07 -18.68
CA MET A 267 -13.49 2.52 -20.02
C MET A 267 -14.11 1.12 -20.17
N TYR A 268 -13.93 0.26 -19.16
CA TYR A 268 -14.52 -1.08 -19.13
C TYR A 268 -16.06 -1.04 -19.19
N GLN A 269 -16.68 -0.17 -18.39
CA GLN A 269 -18.13 0.07 -18.40
C GLN A 269 -18.62 0.51 -19.78
N ARG A 270 -17.94 1.46 -20.40
CA ARG A 270 -18.28 1.94 -21.76
C ARG A 270 -18.21 0.83 -22.81
N VAL A 271 -17.16 0.01 -22.79
CA VAL A 271 -17.02 -1.14 -23.71
C VAL A 271 -18.11 -2.18 -23.46
N ARG A 272 -18.36 -2.53 -22.19
CA ARG A 272 -19.40 -3.48 -21.80
C ARG A 272 -20.78 -3.02 -22.28
N ASN A 273 -21.15 -1.78 -22.03
CA ASN A 273 -22.45 -1.23 -22.40
C ASN A 273 -22.63 -1.13 -23.92
N LYS A 274 -21.57 -0.79 -24.65
CA LYS A 274 -21.59 -0.74 -26.12
C LYS A 274 -21.83 -2.12 -26.75
N ASN A 275 -21.32 -3.19 -26.12
CA ASN A 275 -21.44 -4.57 -26.63
C ASN A 275 -22.61 -5.35 -26.01
N ALA A 276 -23.42 -4.73 -25.14
CA ALA A 276 -24.50 -5.42 -24.43
C ALA A 276 -25.63 -5.90 -25.35
N GLY A 277 -25.71 -5.42 -26.60
CA GLY A 277 -26.67 -5.88 -27.61
C GLY A 277 -26.10 -6.82 -28.67
N MET A 278 -24.84 -7.28 -28.54
CA MET A 278 -24.18 -8.19 -29.49
C MET A 278 -24.03 -9.65 -28.99
N LEU A 279 -24.54 -9.95 -27.79
CA LEU A 279 -24.59 -11.29 -27.18
C LEU A 279 -26.04 -11.64 -26.86
#